data_AF-A0A9X2JKX0-F1
#
_entry.id   AF-A0A9X2JKX0-F1
#
_cell.length_a   1.000
_cell.length_b   1.000
_cell.length_c   1.000
_cell.angle_alpha   90.00
_cell.angle_beta   90.00
_cell.angle_gamma   90.00
#
_symmetry.space_group_name_H-M   'P 1'
#
loop_
_entity.id
_entity.type
_entity.pdbx_description
1 polymer ?
#
loop_
_entity_poly.entity_id
_entity_poly.type
_entity_poly.pdbx_seq_one_letter_code
_entity_poly.pdbx_strand_id
1 'polypeptide(L)'
;MIMNPLFSDKDWTDGIKPSEDKYKRFDGYGIPPEKNGDYAWFLHVLKALESNGKAGIILPHGVLFRVNSEETIRKAVLNKRYIKGIVDLPANLFYGTGIPASIIIIDKENAEYVTIG
;
A
#
# COMPACT_ATOMS: atom_id res chain seq x y z
N MET A 1 -4.56 13.14 0.25
CA MET A 1 -4.51 12.43 1.55
C MET A 1 -3.06 12.19 1.94
N ILE A 2 -2.72 12.25 3.22
CA ILE A 2 -1.38 11.90 3.74
C ILE A 2 -1.56 10.85 4.84
N MET A 3 -0.73 9.81 4.88
CA MET A 3 -0.83 8.76 5.91
C MET A 3 0.54 8.25 6.36
N ASN A 4 0.66 8.05 7.67
CA ASN A 4 1.81 7.42 8.32
C ASN A 4 1.31 6.29 9.26
N PRO A 5 1.03 5.09 8.73
CA PRO A 5 0.56 3.97 9.55
C PRO A 5 1.67 3.41 10.45
N LEU A 6 1.28 2.64 11.46
CA LEU A 6 2.23 1.80 12.21
C LEU A 6 2.87 0.78 11.26
N PHE A 7 4.20 0.71 11.27
CA PHE A 7 4.93 -0.21 10.38
C PHE A 7 4.77 -1.65 10.85
N SER A 8 4.53 -2.54 9.89
CA SER A 8 4.36 -3.97 10.14
C SER A 8 3.34 -4.26 11.23
N ASP A 9 2.25 -3.48 11.22
CA ASP A 9 1.10 -3.64 12.10
C ASP A 9 0.64 -5.10 12.08
N LYS A 10 0.71 -5.76 13.24
CA LYS A 10 0.37 -7.18 13.39
C LYS A 10 -1.10 -7.40 13.66
N ASP A 11 -1.81 -6.34 14.03
CA ASP A 11 -3.18 -6.36 14.50
C ASP A 11 -4.10 -5.66 13.47
N TRP A 12 -3.64 -5.50 12.22
CA TRP A 12 -4.40 -4.84 11.16
C TRP A 12 -5.72 -5.54 10.81
N THR A 13 -5.85 -6.82 11.16
CA THR A 13 -7.06 -7.62 11.02
C THR A 13 -8.05 -7.41 12.16
N ASP A 14 -7.69 -6.67 13.22
CA ASP A 14 -8.60 -6.44 14.35
C ASP A 14 -9.87 -5.72 13.90
N GLY A 15 -11.00 -6.37 14.17
CA GLY A 15 -12.32 -5.87 13.79
C GLY A 15 -12.63 -5.95 12.29
N ILE A 16 -11.80 -6.63 11.47
CA ILE A 16 -12.07 -6.85 10.05
C ILE A 16 -11.83 -8.31 9.65
N LYS A 17 -12.65 -8.83 8.74
CA LYS A 17 -12.38 -10.09 8.04
C LYS A 17 -12.09 -9.75 6.58
N PRO A 18 -10.87 -9.97 6.07
CA PRO A 18 -10.51 -9.56 4.70
C PRO A 18 -11.42 -10.16 3.62
N SER A 19 -11.91 -11.39 3.80
CA SER A 19 -12.85 -12.06 2.90
C SER A 19 -14.27 -11.46 2.91
N GLU A 20 -14.61 -10.70 3.95
CA GLU A 20 -15.93 -10.07 4.16
C GLU A 20 -15.79 -8.54 4.23
N ASP A 21 -14.71 -7.97 3.67
CA ASP A 21 -14.44 -6.55 3.77
C ASP A 21 -15.52 -5.74 3.02
N LYS A 22 -16.41 -5.09 3.78
CA LYS A 22 -17.51 -4.28 3.23
C LYS A 22 -17.05 -3.18 2.28
N TYR A 23 -15.82 -2.69 2.44
CA TYR A 23 -15.25 -1.65 1.60
C TYR A 23 -14.50 -2.19 0.39
N LYS A 24 -14.36 -3.51 0.24
CA LYS A 24 -13.71 -4.15 -0.92
C LYS A 24 -12.30 -3.60 -1.16
N ARG A 25 -11.53 -3.39 -0.08
CA ARG A 25 -10.16 -2.83 -0.16
C ARG A 25 -9.19 -3.79 -0.85
N PHE A 26 -9.43 -5.10 -0.73
CA PHE A 26 -8.55 -6.15 -1.20
C PHE A 26 -8.92 -6.70 -2.60
N ASP A 27 -10.09 -6.34 -3.12
CA ASP A 27 -10.62 -6.82 -4.40
C ASP A 27 -9.69 -6.48 -5.57
N GLY A 28 -9.25 -7.50 -6.30
CA GLY A 28 -8.36 -7.36 -7.45
C GLY A 28 -6.87 -7.17 -7.11
N TYR A 29 -6.47 -7.25 -5.84
CA TYR A 29 -5.07 -7.15 -5.41
C TYR A 29 -4.58 -8.38 -4.65
N GLY A 30 -5.40 -8.92 -3.75
CA GLY A 30 -5.01 -9.99 -2.83
C GLY A 30 -5.01 -9.54 -1.36
N ILE A 31 -4.84 -10.50 -0.45
CA ILE A 31 -4.91 -10.28 0.99
C ILE A 31 -3.48 -10.20 1.57
N PRO A 32 -3.13 -9.14 2.32
CA PRO A 32 -1.84 -9.03 3.00
C PRO A 32 -1.60 -10.16 4.02
N PRO A 33 -0.35 -10.46 4.42
CA PRO A 33 -0.09 -11.39 5.50
C PRO A 33 -0.75 -10.95 6.81
N GLU A 34 -1.33 -11.89 7.55
CA GLU A 34 -2.06 -11.61 8.80
C GLU A 34 -1.23 -10.81 9.81
N LYS A 35 0.09 -11.06 9.89
CA LYS A 35 1.00 -10.37 10.82
C LYS A 35 1.80 -9.23 10.18
N ASN A 36 1.35 -8.70 9.03
CA ASN A 36 1.97 -7.54 8.38
C ASN A 36 0.95 -6.71 7.60
N GLY A 37 0.51 -5.61 8.21
CA GLY A 37 -0.50 -4.71 7.67
C GLY A 37 -0.01 -3.64 6.69
N ASP A 38 1.27 -3.62 6.30
CA ASP A 38 1.81 -2.54 5.45
C ASP A 38 1.01 -2.38 4.14
N TYR A 39 0.71 -3.50 3.47
CA TYR A 39 -0.15 -3.49 2.28
C TYR A 39 -1.63 -3.32 2.59
N ALA A 40 -2.10 -3.65 3.79
CA ALA A 40 -3.49 -3.39 4.18
C ALA A 40 -3.75 -1.88 4.23
N TRP A 41 -2.81 -1.14 4.82
CA TRP A 41 -2.81 0.31 4.89
C TRP A 41 -2.66 0.96 3.50
N PHE A 42 -1.77 0.43 2.65
CA PHE A 42 -1.64 0.93 1.28
C PHE A 42 -2.93 0.73 0.46
N LEU A 43 -3.52 -0.47 0.50
CA LEU A 43 -4.77 -0.76 -0.20
C LEU A 43 -5.96 0.02 0.36
N HIS A 44 -5.99 0.28 1.67
CA HIS A 44 -6.96 1.20 2.28
C HIS A 44 -6.86 2.60 1.67
N VAL A 45 -5.64 3.15 1.57
CA VAL A 45 -5.40 4.45 0.92
C VAL A 45 -5.86 4.43 -0.54
N LEU A 46 -5.50 3.41 -1.30
CA LEU A 46 -5.94 3.30 -2.69
C LEU A 46 -7.46 3.23 -2.80
N LYS A 47 -8.15 2.52 -1.91
CA LYS A 47 -9.61 2.42 -1.98
C LYS A 47 -10.31 3.72 -1.59
N ALA A 48 -9.76 4.46 -0.64
CA ALA A 48 -10.34 5.70 -0.13
C ALA A 48 -10.20 6.90 -1.10
N LEU A 49 -9.26 6.83 -2.06
CA LEU A 49 -9.10 7.89 -3.06
C LEU A 49 -10.16 7.83 -4.16
N GLU A 50 -10.75 8.98 -4.47
CA GLU A 50 -11.50 9.25 -5.70
C GLU A 50 -10.65 9.04 -6.97
N SER A 51 -11.28 9.00 -8.14
CA SER A 51 -10.60 8.73 -9.42
C SER A 51 -9.53 9.75 -9.81
N ASN A 52 -9.65 11.00 -9.37
CA ASN A 52 -8.64 12.06 -9.55
C ASN A 52 -7.81 12.31 -8.27
N GLY A 53 -7.95 11.44 -7.27
CA GLY A 53 -7.33 11.59 -5.96
C GLY A 53 -5.82 11.35 -5.97
N LYS A 54 -5.14 12.08 -5.08
CA LYS A 54 -3.69 11.99 -4.85
C LYS A 54 -3.39 11.70 -3.38
N ALA A 55 -2.34 10.92 -3.13
CA ALA A 55 -1.87 10.66 -1.78
C ALA A 55 -0.36 10.51 -1.65
N GLY A 56 0.13 10.74 -0.44
CA GLY A 56 1.44 10.28 0.03
C GLY A 56 1.24 9.32 1.19
N ILE A 57 1.87 8.15 1.15
CA ILE A 57 1.88 7.19 2.25
C ILE A 57 3.31 6.83 2.59
N ILE A 58 3.65 6.89 3.87
CA ILE A 58 4.96 6.47 4.38
C ILE A 58 4.88 4.98 4.72
N LEU A 59 5.77 4.16 4.17
CA LEU A 59 5.82 2.72 4.41
C LEU A 59 7.28 2.24 4.54
N PRO A 60 7.53 1.12 5.23
CA PRO A 60 8.87 0.55 5.30
C PRO A 60 9.31 0.00 3.93
N HIS A 61 10.62 0.01 3.65
CA HIS A 61 11.18 -0.44 2.36
C HIS A 61 10.73 -1.85 1.94
N GLY A 62 10.38 -2.70 2.90
CA GLY A 62 9.88 -4.06 2.64
C GLY A 62 8.76 -4.12 1.60
N VAL A 63 7.88 -3.11 1.53
CA VAL A 63 6.82 -3.07 0.52
C VAL A 63 7.37 -3.09 -0.92
N LEU A 64 8.59 -2.60 -1.14
CA LEU A 64 9.21 -2.54 -2.47
C LEU A 64 9.68 -3.91 -2.98
N PHE A 65 9.97 -4.87 -2.10
CA PHE A 65 10.66 -6.11 -2.49
C PHE A 65 10.22 -7.40 -1.79
N ARG A 66 9.38 -7.35 -0.74
CA ARG A 66 8.87 -8.58 -0.09
C ARG A 66 8.13 -9.47 -1.11
N VAL A 67 8.22 -10.78 -0.88
CA VAL A 67 7.78 -11.86 -1.79
C VAL A 67 6.38 -12.38 -1.41
N ASN A 68 5.93 -13.47 -2.05
CA ASN A 68 4.65 -14.15 -1.76
C ASN A 68 3.43 -13.24 -2.00
N SER A 69 2.47 -13.20 -1.07
CA SER A 69 1.23 -12.40 -1.24
C SER A 69 1.51 -10.92 -1.48
N GLU A 70 2.55 -10.36 -0.85
CA GLU A 70 2.94 -8.97 -1.05
C GLU A 70 3.50 -8.71 -2.45
N GLU A 71 4.18 -9.68 -3.06
CA GLU A 71 4.60 -9.57 -4.47
C GLU A 71 3.40 -9.57 -5.42
N THR A 72 2.41 -10.44 -5.17
CA THR A 72 1.16 -10.48 -5.95
C THR A 72 0.43 -9.15 -5.85
N ILE A 73 0.27 -8.60 -4.64
CA ILE A 73 -0.36 -7.30 -4.41
C ILE A 73 0.45 -6.19 -5.10
N ARG A 74 1.78 -6.19 -4.96
CA ARG A 74 2.66 -5.20 -5.62
C ARG A 74 2.47 -5.19 -7.13
N LYS A 75 2.47 -6.37 -7.77
CA LYS A 75 2.24 -6.49 -9.22
C LYS A 75 0.86 -5.96 -9.62
N ALA A 76 -0.18 -6.30 -8.85
CA ALA A 76 -1.54 -5.81 -9.12
C ALA A 76 -1.64 -4.28 -8.99
N VAL A 77 -1.01 -3.67 -7.98
CA VAL A 77 -0.93 -2.20 -7.83
C VAL A 77 -0.15 -1.56 -8.97
N LEU A 78 1.00 -2.12 -9.36
CA LEU A 78 1.81 -1.60 -10.47
C LEU A 78 1.06 -1.63 -11.80
N ASN A 79 0.26 -2.66 -12.05
CA ASN A 79 -0.58 -2.76 -13.25
C ASN A 79 -1.63 -1.65 -13.34
N LYS A 80 -2.03 -1.04 -12.22
CA LYS A 80 -2.94 0.11 -12.19
C LYS A 80 -2.29 1.43 -12.57
N ARG A 81 -0.95 1.51 -12.59
CA ARG A 81 -0.19 2.74 -12.85
C ARG A 81 -0.50 3.91 -11.90
N TYR A 82 -0.99 3.63 -10.69
CA TYR A 82 -1.31 4.67 -9.69
C TYR A 82 -0.08 5.25 -8.96
N ILE A 83 1.07 4.57 -8.99
CA ILE A 83 2.29 5.05 -8.32
C ILE A 83 2.97 6.07 -9.24
N LYS A 84 3.01 7.33 -8.83
CA LYS A 84 3.66 8.42 -9.57
C LYS A 84 5.15 8.52 -9.26
N GLY A 85 5.55 8.15 -8.05
CA GLY A 85 6.94 8.18 -7.61
C GLY A 85 7.13 7.57 -6.23
N ILE A 86 8.38 7.29 -5.90
CA ILE A 86 8.82 6.82 -4.59
C ILE A 86 9.97 7.71 -4.15
N VAL A 87 9.94 8.19 -2.91
CA VAL A 87 11.00 9.00 -2.32
C VAL A 87 11.57 8.24 -1.13
N ASP A 88 12.81 7.76 -1.25
CA ASP A 88 13.50 7.10 -0.15
C ASP A 88 13.88 8.11 0.94
N LEU A 89 13.73 7.68 2.19
CA LEU A 89 14.06 8.50 3.35
C LEU A 89 15.39 8.03 3.96
N PRO A 90 16.15 8.95 4.59
CA PRO A 90 17.34 8.56 5.35
C PRO A 90 17.01 7.53 6.43
N ALA A 91 17.96 6.63 6.70
CA ALA A 91 17.83 5.67 7.80
C ALA A 91 17.68 6.39 9.16
N ASN A 92 17.02 5.74 10.11
CA ASN A 92 16.79 6.23 11.49
C ASN A 92 16.02 7.57 11.58
N LEU A 93 15.26 7.94 10.54
CA LEU A 93 14.40 9.12 10.58
C LEU A 93 13.25 8.97 11.60
N PHE A 94 12.76 7.74 11.81
CA PHE A 94 11.67 7.46 12.74
C PHE A 94 12.22 7.05 14.11
N TYR A 95 11.86 7.80 15.14
CA TYR A 95 12.26 7.49 16.51
C TYR A 95 11.71 6.13 16.95
N GLY A 96 12.54 5.33 17.62
CA GLY A 96 12.14 4.01 18.15
C GLY A 96 12.17 2.87 17.14
N THR A 97 12.56 3.09 15.88
CA THR A 97 12.79 2.00 14.92
C THR A 97 13.92 2.32 13.93
N GLY A 98 14.80 1.35 13.68
CA GLY A 98 15.85 1.45 12.66
C GLY A 98 15.38 1.07 11.25
N ILE A 99 14.08 0.80 11.06
CA ILE A 99 13.53 0.35 9.79
C ILE A 99 13.60 1.48 8.74
N PRO A 100 14.29 1.27 7.61
CA PRO A 100 14.27 2.21 6.50
C PRO A 100 12.87 2.31 5.87
N ALA A 101 12.49 3.52 5.46
CA ALA A 101 11.16 3.81 4.93
C ALA A 101 11.22 4.74 3.72
N SER A 102 10.15 4.72 2.93
CA SER A 102 9.97 5.58 1.78
C SER A 102 8.57 6.18 1.78
N ILE A 103 8.43 7.30 1.06
CA ILE A 103 7.13 7.88 0.74
C ILE A 103 6.72 7.37 -0.64
N ILE A 104 5.58 6.68 -0.71
CA ILE A 104 4.96 6.31 -1.98
C ILE A 104 3.98 7.42 -2.37
N ILE A 105 4.23 8.04 -3.52
CA ILE A 105 3.38 9.08 -4.10
C ILE A 105 2.40 8.41 -5.07
N ILE A 106 1.12 8.65 -4.84
CA ILE A 106 0.00 8.06 -5.56
C ILE A 106 -0.73 9.17 -6.30
N ASP A 107 -0.98 8.95 -7.58
CA ASP A 107 -1.84 9.78 -8.42
C ASP A 107 -2.73 8.87 -9.26
N LYS A 108 -4.04 8.92 -9.02
CA LYS A 108 -5.01 8.16 -9.83
C LYS A 108 -5.46 8.91 -11.07
N GLU A 109 -5.23 10.21 -11.12
CA GLU A 109 -5.61 11.03 -12.26
C GLU A 109 -4.83 10.58 -13.50
N ASN A 110 -5.54 10.26 -14.58
CA ASN A 110 -4.97 9.80 -15.85
C ASN A 110 -4.15 8.50 -15.77
N ALA A 111 -4.38 7.66 -14.76
CA ALA A 111 -3.75 6.34 -14.71
C ALA A 111 -4.37 5.41 -15.76
N GLU A 112 -3.69 5.25 -16.90
CA GLU A 112 -4.15 4.41 -18.00
C GLU A 112 -4.01 2.92 -17.69
N TYR A 113 -5.09 2.19 -17.94
CA TYR A 113 -5.14 0.74 -17.89
C TYR A 113 -4.70 0.18 -19.25
N VAL A 114 -3.63 -0.62 -19.30
CA VAL A 114 -3.31 -1.37 -20.53
C VAL A 114 -4.18 -2.62 -20.54
N THR A 115 -5.19 -2.65 -21.41
CA THR A 115 -5.85 -3.90 -21.80
C THR A 115 -4.88 -4.64 -22.72
N ILE A 116 -4.24 -5.68 -22.23
CA ILE A 116 -3.50 -6.61 -23.09
C ILE A 116 -4.58 -7.42 -23.80
N GLY A 117 -4.84 -7.07 -25.06
CA GLY A 117 -5.69 -7.85 -25.98
C GLY A 117 -4.98 -9.11 -26.47
#